data_AF-G7EDV7-F1
#
_entry.id   AF-G7EDV7-F1
#
_cell.length_a   1.000
_cell.length_b   1.000
_cell.length_c   1.000
_cell.angle_alpha   90.00
_cell.angle_beta   90.00
_cell.angle_gamma   90.00
#
_symmetry.space_group_name_H-M   'P 1'
#
loop_
_entity.id
_entity.type
_entity.pdbx_description
1 polymer ?
#
loop_
_entity_poly.entity_id
_entity_poly.type
_entity_poly.pdbx_seq_one_letter_code
_entity_poly.pdbx_strand_id
1 'polypeptide(L)'
;MSIRKRLTLILLSMMVLTCFLALVKGYQKSMHHGENLLDDELKIVAGVLIEQPLAITTNALQVSNNSAQLLYQIWQNNSLLSGSSSLSNNQVDFSEGFQTANVAGQRMRVFVMRKNTRKVIVAEPMAKRFQLAEAVILSAMLPMLWAVPLLAIFISFFVKYALTPLTRLSKQLATRQANDFTPINWQVTDEEIKPVINRLNDLFKRVETAYLRERFFASDAAHELRTPLSSLKINVHNLANKQSNPQNHQELQAMSQGINRLSNIVEQMLILGRTQPEQWQRQFSEQSLLAITQQAVSEQYDKIDEKTKLLASKVMILLLMVMNLH
;
A
#
# COMPACT_ATOMS: atom_id res chain seq x y z
N MET A 1 -7.04 5.80 1.19
CA MET A 1 -5.81 5.60 2.00
C MET A 1 -4.85 4.69 1.23
N SER A 2 -3.56 5.03 1.08
CA SER A 2 -2.61 4.24 0.28
C SER A 2 -2.41 2.82 0.85
N ILE A 3 -2.36 1.79 -0.01
CA ILE A 3 -2.04 0.40 0.37
C ILE A 3 -0.75 0.33 1.20
N ARG A 4 0.25 1.16 0.88
CA ARG A 4 1.49 1.30 1.65
C ARG A 4 1.24 1.69 3.11
N LYS A 5 0.39 2.70 3.34
CA LYS A 5 0.06 3.18 4.70
C LYS A 5 -0.73 2.12 5.48
N ARG A 6 -1.65 1.41 4.82
CA ARG A 6 -2.42 0.35 5.47
C ARG A 6 -1.53 -0.84 5.87
N LEU A 7 -0.63 -1.28 4.98
CA LEU A 7 0.24 -2.43 5.23
C LEU A 7 1.29 -2.13 6.31
N THR A 8 1.89 -0.93 6.27
CA THR A 8 2.79 -0.46 7.34
C THR A 8 2.07 -0.33 8.68
N LEU A 9 0.84 0.20 8.72
CA LEU A 9 0.05 0.27 9.96
C LEU A 9 -0.30 -1.10 10.53
N ILE A 10 -0.71 -2.05 9.69
CA ILE A 10 -1.04 -3.42 10.15
C ILE A 10 0.22 -4.10 10.70
N LEU A 11 1.34 -4.04 9.98
CA LEU A 11 2.60 -4.64 10.45
C LEU A 11 3.10 -3.98 11.74
N LEU A 12 3.05 -2.64 11.83
CA LEU A 12 3.46 -1.90 13.02
C LEU A 12 2.53 -2.22 14.21
N SER A 13 1.22 -2.30 13.99
CA SER A 13 0.25 -2.69 15.03
C SER A 13 0.51 -4.11 15.53
N MET A 14 0.75 -5.05 14.61
CA MET A 14 1.03 -6.45 14.96
C MET A 14 2.36 -6.56 15.73
N MET A 15 3.35 -5.76 15.37
CA MET A 15 4.64 -5.69 16.04
C MET A 15 4.54 -5.07 17.44
N VAL A 16 3.81 -3.96 17.60
CA VAL A 16 3.57 -3.37 18.92
C VAL A 16 2.84 -4.38 19.81
N LEU A 17 1.89 -5.13 19.26
CA LEU A 17 1.18 -6.17 19.99
C LEU A 17 2.09 -7.32 20.41
N THR A 18 2.95 -7.84 19.52
CA THR A 18 3.91 -8.90 19.87
C THR A 18 4.94 -8.43 20.89
N CYS A 19 5.42 -7.19 20.76
CA CYS A 19 6.31 -6.55 21.71
C CYS A 19 5.67 -6.44 23.10
N PHE A 20 4.43 -5.97 23.15
CA PHE A 20 3.66 -5.87 24.40
C PHE A 20 3.47 -7.24 25.06
N LEU A 21 3.05 -8.25 24.29
CA LEU A 21 2.90 -9.62 24.80
C LEU A 21 4.21 -10.22 25.29
N ALA A 22 5.33 -9.95 24.60
CA ALA A 22 6.65 -10.40 25.01
C ALA A 22 7.08 -9.76 26.34
N LEU A 23 6.85 -8.46 26.52
CA LEU A 23 7.12 -7.76 27.79
C LEU A 23 6.30 -8.35 28.94
N VAL A 24 4.99 -8.52 28.75
CA VAL A 24 4.09 -9.07 29.78
C VAL A 24 4.50 -10.48 30.17
N LYS A 25 4.79 -11.35 29.19
CA LYS A 25 5.24 -12.72 29.47
C LYS A 25 6.63 -12.77 30.10
N GLY A 26 7.55 -11.91 29.66
CA GLY A 26 8.88 -11.78 30.23
C GLY A 26 8.82 -11.39 31.71
N TYR A 27 7.97 -10.42 32.04
CA TYR A 27 7.72 -9.98 33.42
C TYR A 27 7.17 -11.12 34.29
N GLN A 28 6.11 -11.80 33.84
CA GLN A 28 5.52 -12.93 34.57
C GLN A 28 6.54 -14.05 34.82
N LYS A 29 7.33 -14.41 33.79
CA LYS A 29 8.33 -15.46 33.89
C LYS A 29 9.47 -15.10 34.83
N SER A 30 9.92 -13.84 34.80
CA SER A 30 10.99 -13.39 35.71
C SER A 30 10.54 -13.34 37.16
N MET A 31 9.29 -12.94 37.43
CA MET A 31 8.77 -12.89 38.81
C MET A 31 8.74 -14.30 39.43
N HIS A 32 8.19 -15.28 38.72
CA HIS A 32 8.16 -16.67 39.21
C HIS A 32 9.55 -17.28 39.37
N HIS A 33 10.49 -16.96 38.47
CA HIS A 33 11.87 -17.46 38.59
C HIS A 33 12.57 -16.86 39.82
N GLY A 34 12.36 -15.57 40.10
CA GLY A 34 12.88 -14.92 41.31
C GLY A 34 12.29 -15.48 42.59
N GLU A 35 10.99 -15.84 42.61
CA GLU A 35 10.36 -16.48 43.77
C GLU A 35 10.97 -17.84 44.10
N ASN A 36 11.22 -18.67 43.09
CA ASN A 36 11.79 -20.00 43.28
C ASN A 36 13.24 -19.95 43.80
N LEU A 37 14.07 -19.06 43.25
CA LEU A 37 15.46 -18.91 43.68
C LEU A 37 15.56 -18.51 45.16
N LEU A 38 14.71 -17.57 45.61
CA LEU A 38 14.69 -17.12 47.00
C LEU A 38 14.05 -18.16 47.94
N ASP A 39 13.01 -18.87 47.49
CA ASP A 39 12.44 -19.98 48.25
C ASP A 39 13.48 -21.10 48.44
N ASP A 40 14.30 -21.39 47.43
CA ASP A 40 15.39 -22.38 47.55
C ASP A 40 16.52 -21.91 48.48
N GLU A 41 16.85 -20.62 48.51
CA GLU A 41 17.77 -20.03 49.51
C GLU A 41 17.26 -20.28 50.94
N LEU A 42 15.96 -20.05 51.20
CA LEU A 42 15.35 -20.30 52.51
C LEU A 42 15.39 -21.78 52.93
N LYS A 43 15.20 -22.71 51.98
CA LYS A 43 15.33 -24.15 52.26
C LYS A 43 16.75 -24.53 52.65
N ILE A 44 17.75 -24.01 51.92
CA ILE A 44 19.16 -24.29 52.18
C ILE A 44 19.53 -23.76 53.57
N VAL A 45 19.16 -22.52 53.90
CA VAL A 45 19.46 -21.92 55.21
C VAL A 45 18.78 -22.71 56.33
N ALA A 46 17.50 -23.06 56.19
CA ALA A 46 16.79 -23.86 57.19
C ALA A 46 17.41 -25.26 57.36
N GLY A 47 17.80 -25.91 56.26
CA GLY A 47 18.48 -27.21 56.27
C GLY A 47 19.86 -27.18 56.93
N VAL A 48 20.62 -26.09 56.75
CA VAL A 48 21.89 -25.91 57.45
C VAL A 48 21.67 -25.68 58.95
N LEU A 49 20.69 -24.85 59.32
CA LEU A 49 20.41 -24.50 60.71
C LEU A 49 19.84 -25.67 61.53
N ILE A 50 19.11 -26.61 60.91
CA ILE A 50 18.50 -27.73 61.65
C ILE A 50 19.54 -28.79 62.06
N GLU A 51 20.59 -28.95 61.25
CA GLU A 51 21.67 -29.92 61.46
C GLU A 51 22.79 -29.39 62.38
N GLN A 52 22.80 -28.09 62.71
CA GLN A 52 23.84 -27.53 63.57
C GLN A 52 23.74 -28.07 65.01
N PRO A 53 24.86 -28.53 65.60
CA PRO A 53 24.91 -28.94 67.01
C PRO A 53 24.99 -27.69 67.90
N LEU A 54 23.88 -26.98 68.06
CA LEU A 54 23.82 -25.83 68.96
C LEU A 54 23.74 -26.30 70.41
N ALA A 55 24.75 -25.95 71.21
CA ALA A 55 24.69 -25.99 72.67
C ALA A 55 23.85 -24.80 73.18
N ILE A 56 23.14 -24.99 74.29
CA ILE A 56 22.09 -24.10 74.85
C ILE A 56 22.59 -22.69 75.28
N THR A 57 23.84 -22.32 74.98
CA THR A 57 24.51 -21.13 75.55
C THR A 57 25.20 -20.23 74.54
N THR A 58 24.66 -20.06 73.33
CA THR A 58 25.21 -19.06 72.40
C THR A 58 24.16 -18.05 71.97
N ASN A 59 24.44 -16.79 72.30
CA ASN A 59 23.80 -15.60 71.73
C ASN A 59 23.53 -15.82 70.25
N ALA A 60 22.36 -15.39 69.80
CA ALA A 60 21.91 -15.47 68.41
C ALA A 60 23.08 -15.32 67.45
N LEU A 61 23.35 -16.33 66.63
CA LEU A 61 24.18 -16.22 65.43
C LEU A 61 23.77 -14.94 64.70
N GLN A 62 24.48 -13.83 64.95
CA GLN A 62 24.30 -12.62 64.17
C GLN A 62 24.87 -12.95 62.81
N VAL A 63 24.03 -13.47 61.93
CA VAL A 63 24.28 -13.53 60.49
C VAL A 63 24.24 -12.07 60.03
N SER A 64 25.31 -11.33 60.34
CA SER A 64 25.52 -9.95 59.96
C SER A 64 25.95 -9.94 58.50
N ASN A 65 25.02 -10.25 57.60
CA ASN A 65 25.15 -9.84 56.22
C ASN A 65 24.42 -8.50 56.08
N ASN A 66 25.20 -7.44 55.87
CA ASN A 66 24.78 -6.05 55.71
C ASN A 66 23.77 -5.78 54.56
N SER A 67 23.33 -6.82 53.87
CA SER A 67 22.42 -6.78 52.71
C SER A 67 21.29 -7.81 52.79
N ALA A 68 21.20 -8.60 53.86
CA ALA A 68 20.15 -9.62 54.02
C ALA A 68 19.62 -9.63 55.46
N GLN A 69 18.49 -8.95 55.68
CA GLN A 69 17.75 -8.99 56.95
C GLN A 69 16.95 -10.30 57.03
N LEU A 70 17.65 -11.43 56.92
CA LEU A 70 17.09 -12.77 57.07
C LEU A 70 16.92 -13.02 58.57
N LEU A 71 15.67 -13.17 58.99
CA LEU A 71 15.32 -13.44 60.37
C LEU A 71 15.20 -14.95 60.56
N TYR A 72 15.74 -15.49 61.65
CA TYR A 72 15.64 -16.92 61.93
C TYR A 72 15.27 -17.18 63.39
N GLN A 73 14.69 -18.34 63.66
CA GLN A 73 14.47 -18.88 65.00
C GLN A 73 14.64 -20.38 65.02
N ILE A 74 15.22 -20.89 66.10
CA ILE A 74 15.47 -22.30 66.32
C ILE A 74 14.85 -22.67 67.66
N TRP A 75 13.91 -23.60 67.62
CA TRP A 75 13.18 -24.10 68.77
C TRP A 75 13.55 -25.56 69.00
N GLN A 76 13.73 -25.96 70.25
CA GLN A 76 13.91 -27.37 70.64
C GLN A 76 13.05 -27.66 71.88
N ASN A 77 12.23 -28.72 71.85
CA ASN A 77 11.34 -29.08 72.96
C ASN A 77 10.49 -27.90 73.48
N ASN A 78 9.90 -27.10 72.57
CA ASN A 78 9.14 -25.89 72.90
C ASN A 78 9.91 -24.75 73.60
N SER A 79 11.24 -24.85 73.74
CA SER A 79 12.10 -23.77 74.21
C SER A 79 12.83 -23.11 73.04
N LEU A 80 12.88 -21.78 73.00
CA LEU A 80 13.62 -21.03 72.01
C LEU A 80 15.12 -21.14 72.33
N LEU A 81 15.89 -21.76 71.43
CA LEU A 81 17.34 -21.90 71.58
C LEU A 81 18.08 -20.66 71.08
N SER A 82 17.67 -20.13 69.93
CA SER A 82 18.36 -19.03 69.25
C SER A 82 17.42 -18.38 68.26
N GLY A 83 17.46 -17.05 68.12
CA GLY A 83 16.69 -16.37 67.09
C GLY A 83 16.88 -14.88 67.05
N SER A 84 16.47 -14.27 65.94
CA SER A 84 16.48 -12.83 65.73
C SER A 84 15.42 -12.16 66.60
N SER A 85 15.77 -11.04 67.25
CA SER A 85 14.91 -10.30 68.18
C SER A 85 13.55 -9.89 67.57
N SER A 86 13.53 -9.55 66.28
CA SER A 86 12.31 -9.12 65.56
C SER A 86 11.26 -10.23 65.35
N LEU A 87 11.66 -11.51 65.39
CA LEU A 87 10.72 -12.65 65.36
C LEU A 87 10.32 -13.11 66.77
N SER A 88 11.13 -12.81 67.79
CA SER A 88 11.02 -13.37 69.14
C SER A 88 9.76 -12.96 69.90
N ASN A 89 9.10 -11.89 69.47
CA ASN A 89 7.96 -11.31 70.17
C ASN A 89 6.59 -11.78 69.64
N ASN A 90 6.56 -12.54 68.54
CA ASN A 90 5.33 -12.98 67.90
C ASN A 90 5.23 -14.51 67.95
N GLN A 91 4.44 -15.02 68.89
CA GLN A 91 4.16 -16.44 69.08
C GLN A 91 3.18 -16.94 67.99
N VAL A 92 3.53 -16.74 66.72
CA VAL A 92 2.72 -17.15 65.59
C VAL A 92 3.00 -18.63 65.33
N ASP A 93 1.99 -19.47 65.47
CA ASP A 93 2.13 -20.90 65.20
C ASP A 93 2.14 -21.15 63.68
N PHE A 94 3.32 -21.07 63.11
CA PHE A 94 3.54 -21.41 61.71
C PHE A 94 3.47 -22.93 61.51
N SER A 95 2.70 -23.37 60.52
CA SER A 95 2.71 -24.76 60.04
C SER A 95 3.99 -25.07 59.26
N GLU A 96 4.26 -26.34 58.96
CA GLU A 96 5.45 -26.74 58.20
C GLU A 96 5.35 -26.31 56.72
N GLY A 97 6.48 -25.91 56.12
CA GLY A 97 6.56 -25.44 54.74
C GLY A 97 6.56 -23.92 54.59
N PHE A 98 6.24 -23.45 53.38
CA PHE A 98 6.23 -22.01 53.08
C PHE A 98 4.90 -21.36 53.40
N GLN A 99 4.96 -20.25 54.12
CA GLN A 99 3.83 -19.38 54.43
C GLN A 99 4.19 -17.92 54.24
N THR A 100 3.17 -17.08 54.17
CA THR A 100 3.36 -15.63 54.15
C THR A 100 2.67 -15.06 55.37
N ALA A 101 3.39 -14.26 56.15
CA ALA A 101 2.87 -13.72 57.39
C ALA A 101 3.37 -12.30 57.63
N ASN A 102 2.60 -11.53 58.40
CA ASN A 102 3.02 -10.21 58.82
C ASN A 102 3.81 -10.32 60.12
N VAL A 103 5.09 -9.98 60.08
CA VAL A 103 5.98 -9.99 61.25
C VAL A 103 6.58 -8.58 61.36
N ALA A 104 6.54 -7.99 62.56
CA ALA A 104 7.09 -6.67 62.82
C ALA A 104 6.60 -5.57 61.83
N GLY A 105 5.33 -5.65 61.41
CA GLY A 105 4.71 -4.68 60.48
C GLY A 105 5.10 -4.86 59.01
N GLN A 106 5.89 -5.88 58.65
CA GLN A 106 6.27 -6.18 57.28
C GLN A 106 5.71 -7.53 56.84
N ARG A 107 5.36 -7.65 55.54
CA ARG A 107 4.95 -8.91 54.94
C ARG A 107 6.19 -9.75 54.65
N MET A 108 6.30 -10.88 55.34
CA MET A 108 7.44 -11.79 55.27
C MET A 108 7.04 -13.10 54.59
N ARG A 109 7.96 -13.66 53.79
CA ARG A 109 7.91 -15.07 53.40
C ARG A 109 8.60 -15.87 54.50
N VAL A 110 7.91 -16.83 55.08
CA VAL A 110 8.38 -17.67 56.18
C VAL A 110 8.48 -19.10 55.70
N PHE A 111 9.59 -19.77 55.99
CA PHE A 111 9.79 -21.19 55.78
C PHE A 111 10.03 -21.88 57.12
N VAL A 112 9.26 -22.93 57.39
CA VAL A 112 9.35 -23.70 58.63
C VAL A 112 9.68 -25.13 58.31
N MET A 113 10.71 -25.64 58.97
CA MET A 113 11.15 -27.03 58.88
C MET A 113 11.16 -27.65 60.27
N ARG A 114 10.62 -28.87 60.41
CA ARG A 114 10.64 -29.62 61.66
C ARG A 114 11.37 -30.94 61.46
N LYS A 115 12.33 -31.25 62.33
CA LYS A 115 13.03 -32.55 62.34
C LYS A 115 13.25 -32.98 63.77
N ASN A 116 12.74 -34.16 64.11
CA ASN A 116 12.72 -34.70 65.47
C ASN A 116 12.09 -33.70 66.47
N THR A 117 12.86 -33.24 67.45
CA THR A 117 12.45 -32.28 68.48
C THR A 117 12.79 -30.83 68.15
N ARG A 118 13.34 -30.55 66.96
CA ARG A 118 13.78 -29.23 66.53
C ARG A 118 12.85 -28.63 65.47
N LYS A 119 12.49 -27.35 65.62
CA LYS A 119 11.73 -26.54 64.66
C LYS A 119 12.57 -25.32 64.29
N VAL A 120 12.90 -25.17 63.02
CA VAL A 120 13.60 -24.00 62.48
C VAL A 120 12.63 -23.17 61.67
N ILE A 121 12.63 -21.87 61.90
CA ILE A 121 11.83 -20.88 61.21
C ILE A 121 12.81 -19.90 60.57
N VAL A 122 12.68 -19.67 59.27
CA VAL A 122 13.46 -18.67 58.54
C VAL A 122 12.48 -17.73 57.84
N ALA A 123 12.69 -16.43 57.94
CA ALA A 123 11.80 -15.43 57.39
C ALA A 123 12.58 -14.34 56.64
N GLU A 124 12.05 -13.93 55.50
CA GLU A 124 12.62 -12.88 54.65
C GLU A 124 11.55 -11.87 54.20
N PRO A 125 11.84 -10.56 54.16
CA PRO A 125 10.89 -9.56 53.68
C PRO A 125 10.49 -9.76 52.22
N MET A 126 9.19 -9.76 51.93
CA MET A 126 8.70 -9.82 50.54
C MET A 126 9.08 -8.58 49.71
N ALA A 127 9.42 -7.46 50.37
CA ALA A 127 9.90 -6.25 49.73
C ALA A 127 11.18 -6.47 48.89
N LYS A 128 12.06 -7.40 49.30
CA LYS A 128 13.26 -7.78 48.53
C LYS A 128 12.91 -8.36 47.16
N ARG A 129 11.76 -9.03 47.04
CA ARG A 129 11.28 -9.59 45.76
C ARG A 129 10.89 -8.50 44.76
N PHE A 130 10.40 -7.36 45.25
CA PHE A 130 10.04 -6.21 44.40
C PHE A 130 11.27 -5.43 43.90
N GLN A 131 12.32 -5.32 44.71
CA GLN A 131 13.57 -4.63 44.30
C GLN A 131 14.29 -5.37 43.17
N LEU A 132 14.28 -6.71 43.19
CA LEU A 132 14.80 -7.52 42.09
C LEU A 132 13.94 -7.37 40.83
N ALA A 133 12.61 -7.28 40.98
CA ALA A 133 11.72 -7.05 39.84
C ALA A 133 11.96 -5.68 39.17
N GLU A 134 12.26 -4.64 39.95
CA GLU A 134 12.52 -3.29 39.43
C GLU A 134 13.79 -3.21 38.56
N ALA A 135 14.88 -3.84 39.00
CA ALA A 135 16.13 -3.92 38.23
C ALA A 135 15.95 -4.73 36.93
N VAL A 136 15.10 -5.78 36.97
CA VAL A 136 14.76 -6.55 35.77
C VAL A 136 13.91 -5.72 34.79
N ILE A 137 12.95 -4.92 35.28
CA ILE A 137 12.12 -4.07 34.42
C ILE A 137 13.00 -3.05 33.69
N LEU A 138 13.91 -2.36 34.39
CA LEU A 138 14.77 -1.36 33.76
C LEU A 138 15.71 -1.98 32.70
N SER A 139 16.30 -3.14 32.99
CA SER A 139 17.19 -3.83 32.06
C SER A 139 16.46 -4.44 30.86
N ALA A 140 15.19 -4.84 31.02
CA ALA A 140 14.37 -5.36 29.93
C ALA A 140 13.73 -4.24 29.08
N MET A 141 13.42 -3.08 29.65
CA MET A 141 12.82 -1.96 28.90
C MET A 141 13.79 -1.33 27.91
N LEU A 142 15.07 -1.21 28.26
CA LEU A 142 16.08 -0.54 27.43
C LEU A 142 16.23 -1.18 26.02
N PRO A 143 16.42 -2.49 25.86
CA PRO A 143 16.49 -3.10 24.53
C PRO A 143 15.15 -2.98 23.78
N MET A 144 14.01 -2.99 24.49
CA MET A 144 12.70 -2.81 23.87
C MET A 144 12.52 -1.42 23.27
N LEU A 145 12.98 -0.39 23.99
CA LEU A 145 12.92 1.00 23.57
C LEU A 145 13.67 1.23 22.26
N TRP A 146 14.78 0.52 22.06
CA TRP A 146 15.56 0.56 20.81
C TRP A 146 15.00 -0.37 19.73
N ALA A 147 14.45 -1.53 20.10
CA ALA A 147 13.92 -2.49 19.15
C ALA A 147 12.74 -1.91 18.35
N VAL A 148 11.79 -1.25 19.02
CA VAL A 148 10.59 -0.70 18.36
C VAL A 148 10.90 0.28 17.22
N PRO A 149 11.67 1.37 17.42
CA PRO A 149 11.99 2.29 16.35
C PRO A 149 12.85 1.64 15.26
N LEU A 150 13.80 0.78 15.62
CA LEU A 150 14.64 0.08 14.67
C LEU A 150 13.79 -0.78 13.71
N LEU A 151 12.90 -1.61 14.26
CA LEU A 151 11.99 -2.43 13.46
C LEU A 151 11.00 -1.57 12.64
N ALA A 152 10.51 -0.45 13.17
CA ALA A 152 9.64 0.45 12.42
C ALA A 152 10.35 1.03 11.18
N ILE A 153 11.64 1.37 11.31
CA ILE A 153 12.50 1.78 10.18
C ILE A 153 12.65 0.63 9.18
N PHE A 154 12.96 -0.58 9.65
CA PHE A 154 13.08 -1.75 8.78
C PHE A 154 11.79 -2.06 8.01
N ILE A 155 10.64 -2.13 8.70
CA ILE A 155 9.35 -2.39 8.06
C ILE A 155 9.05 -1.32 7.00
N SER A 156 9.25 -0.04 7.34
CA SER A 156 9.01 1.06 6.41
C SER A 156 9.92 0.97 5.18
N PHE A 157 11.18 0.61 5.36
CA PHE A 157 12.15 0.42 4.29
C PHE A 157 11.79 -0.76 3.39
N PHE A 158 11.53 -1.93 3.96
CA PHE A 158 11.21 -3.15 3.22
C PHE A 158 9.88 -3.03 2.46
N VAL A 159 8.84 -2.45 3.06
CA VAL A 159 7.56 -2.24 2.36
C VAL A 159 7.72 -1.26 1.19
N LYS A 160 8.54 -0.21 1.36
CA LYS A 160 8.85 0.73 0.27
C LYS A 160 9.60 0.02 -0.87
N TYR A 161 10.58 -0.80 -0.53
CA TYR A 161 11.36 -1.57 -1.50
C TYR A 161 10.47 -2.58 -2.25
N ALA A 162 9.71 -3.41 -1.54
CA ALA A 162 8.84 -4.43 -2.12
C ALA A 162 7.75 -3.86 -3.05
N LEU A 163 7.23 -2.66 -2.76
CA LEU A 163 6.22 -2.00 -3.59
C LEU A 163 6.81 -1.05 -4.65
N THR A 164 8.13 -0.96 -4.77
CA THR A 164 8.78 -0.11 -5.78
C THR A 164 8.44 -0.54 -7.21
N PRO A 165 8.50 -1.85 -7.58
CA PRO A 165 8.17 -2.30 -8.93
C PRO A 165 6.77 -1.87 -9.37
N LEU A 166 5.77 -2.04 -8.50
CA LEU A 166 4.39 -1.66 -8.79
C LEU A 166 4.24 -0.15 -9.05
N THR A 167 4.92 0.70 -8.27
CA THR A 167 4.88 2.14 -8.54
C THR A 167 5.60 2.55 -9.80
N ARG A 168 6.69 1.88 -10.15
CA ARG A 168 7.39 2.14 -11.41
C ARG A 168 6.51 1.71 -12.60
N LEU A 169 5.78 0.60 -12.49
CA LEU A 169 4.86 0.10 -13.54
C LEU A 169 3.69 1.06 -13.71
N SER A 170 3.08 1.49 -12.61
CA SER A 170 2.02 2.49 -12.63
C SER A 170 2.46 3.81 -13.27
N LYS A 171 3.69 4.29 -12.96
CA LYS A 171 4.24 5.48 -13.60
C LYS A 171 4.45 5.31 -15.10
N GLN A 172 5.02 4.17 -15.53
CA GLN A 172 5.19 3.90 -16.96
C GLN A 172 3.86 3.86 -17.71
N LEU A 173 2.85 3.19 -17.14
CA LEU A 173 1.51 3.14 -17.72
C LEU A 173 0.85 4.53 -17.77
N ALA A 174 1.03 5.37 -16.74
CA ALA A 174 0.46 6.71 -16.69
C ALA A 174 1.07 7.68 -17.72
N THR A 175 2.31 7.46 -18.16
CA THR A 175 2.98 8.30 -19.16
C THR A 175 2.72 7.88 -20.60
N ARG A 176 2.05 6.74 -20.83
CA ARG A 176 1.80 6.24 -22.18
C ARG A 176 0.61 6.91 -22.84
N GLN A 177 0.72 7.07 -24.16
CA GLN A 177 -0.34 7.60 -25.00
C GLN A 177 -1.35 6.51 -25.34
N ALA A 178 -2.58 6.89 -25.70
CA ALA A 178 -3.68 5.94 -25.96
C ALA A 178 -3.42 4.99 -27.14
N ASN A 179 -2.53 5.38 -28.05
CA ASN A 179 -2.13 4.64 -29.25
C ASN A 179 -0.73 4.00 -29.14
N ASP A 180 -0.11 4.01 -27.96
CA ASP A 180 1.18 3.35 -27.71
C ASP A 180 0.99 1.91 -27.22
N PHE A 181 1.01 0.97 -28.16
CA PHE A 181 0.89 -0.46 -27.91
C PHE A 181 2.24 -1.19 -27.73
N THR A 182 3.35 -0.45 -27.59
CA THR A 182 4.68 -1.06 -27.45
C THR A 182 4.73 -2.01 -26.25
N PRO A 183 5.43 -3.15 -26.30
CA PRO A 183 5.49 -4.04 -25.15
C PRO A 183 6.17 -3.36 -23.96
N ILE A 184 5.69 -3.63 -22.74
CA ILE A 184 6.37 -3.21 -21.51
C ILE A 184 7.60 -4.12 -21.36
N ASN A 185 8.77 -3.58 -21.70
CA ASN A 185 10.03 -4.29 -21.56
C ASN A 185 10.55 -4.12 -20.13
N TRP A 186 10.16 -5.04 -19.26
CA TRP A 186 10.55 -5.02 -17.85
C TRP A 186 11.33 -6.27 -17.49
N GLN A 187 12.60 -6.09 -17.14
CA GLN A 187 13.44 -7.13 -16.58
C GLN A 187 13.07 -7.32 -15.09
N VAL A 188 11.94 -7.99 -14.81
CA VAL A 188 11.53 -8.24 -13.42
C VAL A 188 12.11 -9.58 -13.01
N THR A 189 12.76 -9.61 -11.85
CA THR A 189 13.09 -10.85 -11.14
C THR A 189 11.91 -11.36 -10.32
N ASP A 190 10.94 -10.47 -9.99
CA ASP A 190 9.80 -10.78 -9.14
C ASP A 190 8.75 -11.65 -9.86
N GLU A 191 8.59 -12.88 -9.38
CA GLU A 191 7.69 -13.90 -9.95
C GLU A 191 6.22 -13.48 -9.94
N GLU A 192 5.81 -12.67 -8.96
CA GLU A 192 4.42 -12.21 -8.77
C GLU A 192 3.98 -11.17 -9.81
N ILE A 193 4.90 -10.32 -10.28
CA ILE A 193 4.57 -9.21 -11.20
C ILE A 193 4.69 -9.64 -12.66
N LYS A 194 5.60 -10.58 -12.95
CA LYS A 194 5.80 -11.15 -14.29
C LYS A 194 4.50 -11.58 -15.01
N PRO A 195 3.57 -12.33 -14.40
CA PRO A 195 2.33 -12.72 -15.07
C PRO A 195 1.44 -11.53 -15.42
N VAL A 196 1.38 -10.50 -14.58
CA VAL A 196 0.58 -9.28 -14.84
C VAL A 196 1.12 -8.54 -16.06
N ILE A 197 2.44 -8.37 -16.16
CA ILE A 197 3.09 -7.73 -17.31
C ILE A 197 2.84 -8.53 -18.59
N ASN A 198 2.96 -9.86 -18.53
CA ASN A 198 2.68 -10.71 -19.69
C ASN A 198 1.23 -10.54 -20.18
N ARG A 199 0.26 -10.53 -19.27
CA ARG A 199 -1.16 -10.32 -19.63
C ARG A 199 -1.43 -8.92 -20.20
N LEU A 200 -0.76 -7.89 -19.68
CA LEU A 200 -0.83 -6.54 -20.25
C LEU A 200 -0.24 -6.48 -21.66
N ASN A 201 0.91 -7.12 -21.88
CA ASN A 201 1.53 -7.19 -23.21
C ASN A 201 0.65 -7.97 -24.20
N ASP A 202 0.03 -9.08 -23.77
CA ASP A 202 -0.93 -9.81 -24.59
C ASP A 202 -2.15 -8.95 -24.94
N LEU A 203 -2.66 -8.16 -24.00
CA LEU A 203 -3.75 -7.22 -24.24
C LEU A 203 -3.33 -6.15 -25.25
N PHE A 204 -2.17 -5.52 -25.08
CA PHE A 204 -1.66 -4.52 -26.02
C PHE A 204 -1.51 -5.10 -27.43
N LYS A 205 -0.99 -6.32 -27.57
CA LYS A 205 -0.90 -7.00 -28.86
C LYS A 205 -2.26 -7.25 -29.50
N ARG A 206 -3.27 -7.64 -28.70
CA ARG A 206 -4.64 -7.85 -29.20
C ARG A 206 -5.27 -6.54 -29.66
N VAL A 207 -5.10 -5.47 -28.88
CA VAL A 207 -5.62 -4.13 -29.22
C VAL A 207 -4.92 -3.60 -30.47
N GLU A 208 -3.60 -3.72 -30.57
CA GLU A 208 -2.83 -3.36 -31.76
C GLU A 208 -3.32 -4.10 -33.00
N THR A 209 -3.55 -5.41 -32.88
CA THR A 209 -4.06 -6.23 -33.99
C THR A 209 -5.46 -5.79 -34.42
N ALA A 210 -6.36 -5.51 -33.46
CA ALA A 210 -7.70 -5.02 -33.75
C ALA A 210 -7.66 -3.63 -34.41
N TYR A 211 -6.82 -2.75 -33.88
CA TYR A 211 -6.60 -1.40 -34.41
C TYR A 211 -6.08 -1.41 -35.85
N LEU A 212 -5.08 -2.25 -36.14
CA LEU A 212 -4.56 -2.41 -37.50
C LEU A 212 -5.63 -2.95 -38.44
N ARG A 213 -6.43 -3.94 -38.02
CA ARG A 213 -7.54 -4.46 -38.83
C ARG A 213 -8.57 -3.40 -39.16
N GLU A 214 -8.98 -2.59 -38.19
CA GLU A 214 -9.92 -1.49 -38.42
C GLU A 214 -9.36 -0.48 -39.42
N ARG A 215 -8.07 -0.12 -39.28
CA ARG A 215 -7.38 0.80 -40.20
C ARG A 215 -7.32 0.27 -41.63
N PHE A 216 -6.97 -1.01 -41.80
CA PHE A 216 -6.91 -1.63 -43.13
C PHE A 216 -8.32 -1.82 -43.71
N PHE A 217 -9.30 -2.27 -42.92
CA PHE A 217 -10.69 -2.41 -43.37
C PHE A 217 -11.26 -1.08 -43.86
N ALA A 218 -11.05 0.02 -43.14
CA ALA A 218 -11.51 1.35 -43.58
C ALA A 218 -10.86 1.77 -44.90
N SER A 219 -9.57 1.46 -45.09
CA SER A 219 -8.87 1.76 -46.34
C SER A 219 -9.34 0.88 -47.50
N ASP A 220 -9.56 -0.41 -47.27
CA ASP A 220 -9.99 -1.35 -48.30
C ASP A 220 -11.45 -1.08 -48.70
N ALA A 221 -12.33 -0.83 -47.73
CA ALA A 221 -13.72 -0.44 -47.98
C ALA A 221 -13.81 0.85 -48.81
N ALA A 222 -12.89 1.81 -48.62
CA ALA A 222 -12.83 3.01 -49.45
C ALA A 222 -12.63 2.70 -50.93
N HIS A 223 -11.66 1.84 -51.22
CA HIS A 223 -11.31 1.47 -52.58
C HIS A 223 -12.41 0.62 -53.22
N GLU A 224 -12.95 -0.34 -52.47
CA GLU A 224 -14.04 -1.21 -52.94
C GLU A 224 -15.36 -0.47 -53.16
N LEU A 225 -15.62 0.66 -52.48
CA LEU A 225 -16.81 1.48 -52.73
C LEU A 225 -16.62 2.48 -53.88
N ARG A 226 -15.41 2.98 -54.11
CA ARG A 226 -15.13 3.95 -55.20
C ARG A 226 -15.34 3.33 -56.59
N THR A 227 -14.93 2.07 -56.77
CA THR A 227 -15.05 1.33 -58.03
C THR A 227 -16.51 1.19 -58.50
N PRO A 228 -17.45 0.63 -57.71
CA PRO A 228 -18.85 0.50 -58.10
C PRO A 228 -19.55 1.86 -58.24
N LEU A 229 -19.23 2.86 -57.40
CA LEU A 229 -19.79 4.21 -57.56
C LEU A 229 -19.35 4.88 -58.87
N SER A 230 -18.09 4.68 -59.27
CA SER A 230 -17.57 5.18 -60.56
C SER A 230 -18.27 4.50 -61.74
N SER A 231 -18.47 3.18 -61.67
CA SER A 231 -19.22 2.41 -62.67
C SER A 231 -20.68 2.89 -62.77
N LEU A 232 -21.36 3.08 -61.63
CA LEU A 232 -22.73 3.59 -61.59
C LEU A 232 -22.84 4.98 -62.23
N LYS A 233 -21.88 5.86 -61.93
CA LYS A 233 -21.80 7.21 -62.51
C LYS A 233 -21.63 7.18 -64.03
N ILE A 234 -20.77 6.30 -64.56
CA ILE A 234 -20.58 6.11 -66.01
C ILE A 234 -21.85 5.59 -66.67
N ASN A 235 -22.51 4.59 -66.07
CA ASN A 235 -23.74 4.02 -66.61
C ASN A 235 -24.86 5.05 -66.68
N VAL A 236 -25.07 5.84 -65.60
CA VAL A 236 -26.07 6.92 -65.60
C VAL A 236 -25.71 8.01 -66.61
N HIS A 237 -24.43 8.38 -66.75
CA HIS A 237 -23.99 9.33 -67.77
C HIS A 237 -24.27 8.83 -69.19
N ASN A 238 -23.97 7.57 -69.47
CA ASN A 238 -24.23 6.94 -70.78
C ASN A 238 -25.73 6.85 -71.09
N LEU A 239 -26.56 6.54 -70.08
CA LEU A 239 -28.02 6.50 -70.23
C LEU A 239 -28.59 7.91 -70.47
N ALA A 240 -28.09 8.92 -69.75
CA ALA A 240 -28.51 10.31 -69.94
C ALA A 240 -28.18 10.83 -71.35
N ASN A 241 -27.00 10.47 -71.89
CA ASN A 241 -26.58 10.87 -73.23
C ASN A 241 -27.36 10.18 -74.36
N LYS A 242 -27.95 9.01 -74.10
CA LYS A 242 -28.75 8.23 -75.08
C LYS A 242 -30.24 8.51 -75.00
N GLN A 243 -30.70 9.32 -74.03
CA GLN A 243 -32.12 9.51 -73.74
C GLN A 243 -32.69 10.75 -74.44
N SER A 244 -33.74 10.55 -75.25
CA SER A 244 -34.38 11.62 -76.03
C SER A 244 -35.63 12.20 -75.36
N ASN A 245 -36.22 11.50 -74.38
CA ASN A 245 -37.41 11.98 -73.67
C ASN A 245 -37.01 12.96 -72.54
N PRO A 246 -37.49 14.22 -72.54
CA PRO A 246 -37.15 15.22 -71.53
C PRO A 246 -37.56 14.85 -70.09
N GLN A 247 -38.66 14.12 -69.87
CA GLN A 247 -39.04 13.65 -68.53
C GLN A 247 -38.01 12.66 -67.96
N ASN A 248 -37.61 11.67 -68.76
CA ASN A 248 -36.62 10.68 -68.34
C ASN A 248 -35.23 11.30 -68.16
N HIS A 249 -34.93 12.40 -68.86
CA HIS A 249 -33.68 13.13 -68.68
C HIS A 249 -33.59 13.79 -67.29
N GLN A 250 -34.69 14.36 -66.78
CA GLN A 250 -34.75 14.93 -65.43
C GLN A 250 -34.54 13.86 -64.34
N GLU A 251 -35.14 12.68 -64.50
CA GLU A 251 -34.97 11.55 -63.57
C GLU A 251 -33.52 11.04 -63.53
N LEU A 252 -32.87 10.92 -64.71
CA LEU A 252 -31.46 10.52 -64.81
C LEU A 252 -30.51 11.58 -64.22
N GLN A 253 -30.85 12.85 -64.36
CA GLN A 253 -30.11 13.95 -63.74
C GLN A 253 -30.21 13.92 -62.21
N ALA A 254 -31.41 13.65 -61.68
CA ALA A 254 -31.62 13.44 -60.24
C ALA A 254 -30.86 12.22 -59.71
N MET A 255 -30.84 11.10 -60.45
CA MET A 255 -30.02 9.92 -60.12
C MET A 255 -28.52 10.27 -60.09
N SER A 256 -28.02 11.01 -61.08
CA SER A 256 -26.62 11.44 -61.13
C SER A 256 -26.23 12.30 -59.91
N GLN A 257 -27.10 13.23 -59.51
CA GLN A 257 -26.91 14.04 -58.29
C GLN A 257 -26.91 13.17 -57.02
N GLY A 258 -27.80 12.18 -56.92
CA GLY A 258 -27.83 11.22 -55.82
C GLY A 258 -26.53 10.41 -55.69
N ILE A 259 -25.99 9.91 -56.81
CA ILE A 259 -24.73 9.16 -56.85
C ILE A 259 -23.53 10.04 -56.45
N ASN A 260 -23.50 11.29 -56.92
CA ASN A 260 -22.46 12.25 -56.51
C ASN A 260 -22.53 12.55 -55.01
N ARG A 261 -23.74 12.71 -54.45
CA ARG A 261 -23.92 12.91 -53.00
C ARG A 261 -23.45 11.71 -52.19
N LEU A 262 -23.79 10.49 -52.62
CA LEU A 262 -23.30 9.26 -51.97
C LEU A 262 -21.77 9.15 -52.02
N SER A 263 -21.16 9.47 -53.16
CA SER A 263 -19.70 9.48 -53.31
C SER A 263 -19.06 10.46 -52.32
N ASN A 264 -19.61 11.67 -52.19
CA ASN A 264 -19.11 12.66 -51.24
C ASN A 264 -19.27 12.21 -49.78
N ILE A 265 -20.39 11.57 -49.42
CA ILE A 265 -20.62 11.06 -48.06
C ILE A 265 -19.63 9.94 -47.73
N VAL A 266 -19.41 9.01 -48.66
CA VAL A 266 -18.42 7.93 -48.49
C VAL A 266 -17.03 8.53 -48.29
N GLU A 267 -16.63 9.50 -49.12
CA GLU A 267 -15.34 10.16 -48.98
C GLU A 267 -15.19 10.90 -47.65
N GLN A 268 -16.22 11.62 -47.19
CA GLN A 268 -16.23 12.29 -45.88
C GLN A 268 -16.13 11.30 -44.71
N MET A 269 -16.86 10.18 -44.77
CA MET A 269 -16.82 9.14 -43.73
C MET A 269 -15.42 8.50 -43.63
N LEU A 270 -14.77 8.29 -44.77
CA LEU A 270 -13.41 7.74 -44.84
C LEU A 270 -12.35 8.74 -44.38
N ILE A 271 -12.53 10.03 -44.67
CA ILE A 271 -11.67 11.10 -44.14
C ILE A 271 -11.79 11.14 -42.62
N LEU A 272 -13.01 11.16 -42.08
CA LEU A 272 -13.26 11.15 -40.63
C LEU A 272 -12.66 9.92 -39.94
N GLY A 273 -12.76 8.74 -40.55
CA GLY A 273 -12.15 7.51 -40.04
C GLY A 273 -10.62 7.51 -40.07
N ARG A 274 -9.99 8.34 -40.93
CA ARG A 274 -8.53 8.49 -41.03
C ARG A 274 -7.99 9.65 -40.18
N THR A 275 -8.76 10.70 -39.98
CA THR A 275 -8.36 11.86 -39.17
C THR A 275 -8.63 11.60 -37.70
N GLN A 276 -7.63 11.10 -36.97
CA GLN A 276 -7.67 11.02 -35.51
C GLN A 276 -6.99 12.26 -34.88
N PRO A 277 -7.61 12.89 -33.86
CA PRO A 277 -7.04 14.05 -33.16
C PRO A 277 -5.70 13.79 -32.47
N GLU A 278 -5.38 12.53 -32.18
CA GLU A 278 -4.23 12.15 -31.34
C GLU A 278 -2.92 12.04 -32.13
N GLN A 279 -2.99 11.93 -33.46
CA GLN A 279 -1.82 12.01 -34.36
C GLN A 279 -1.35 13.44 -34.63
N TRP A 280 -2.12 14.46 -34.21
CA TRP A 280 -1.55 15.77 -33.96
C TRP A 280 -0.65 15.67 -32.73
N GLN A 281 0.54 15.09 -32.92
CA GLN A 281 1.66 15.31 -32.02
C GLN A 281 1.69 16.81 -31.72
N ARG A 282 1.75 17.13 -30.43
CA ARG A 282 1.73 18.49 -29.85
C ARG A 282 2.93 19.34 -30.31
N GLN A 283 3.10 19.56 -31.60
CA GLN A 283 3.88 20.66 -32.14
C GLN A 283 2.96 21.86 -32.28
N PHE A 284 2.44 22.32 -31.15
CA PHE A 284 1.90 23.68 -31.08
C PHE A 284 3.09 24.61 -31.24
N SER A 285 3.21 25.22 -32.42
CA SER A 285 4.09 26.36 -32.64
C SER A 285 3.22 27.61 -32.62
N GLU A 286 3.72 28.69 -32.01
CA GLU A 286 3.07 29.99 -32.17
C GLU A 286 3.08 30.35 -33.65
N GLN A 287 1.91 30.36 -34.27
CA GLN A 287 1.73 30.79 -35.65
C GLN A 287 0.92 32.08 -35.68
N SER A 288 1.36 33.00 -36.53
CA SER A 288 0.63 34.25 -36.75
C SER A 288 -0.69 33.95 -37.45
N LEU A 289 -1.80 34.24 -36.77
CA LEU A 289 -3.15 34.11 -37.32
C LEU A 289 -3.29 34.89 -38.65
N LEU A 290 -2.60 36.03 -38.75
CA LEU A 290 -2.55 36.86 -39.95
C LEU A 290 -1.94 36.10 -41.14
N ALA A 291 -0.81 35.41 -40.94
CA ALA A 291 -0.14 34.66 -41.99
C ALA A 291 -1.00 33.50 -42.51
N ILE A 292 -1.66 32.78 -41.61
CA ILE A 292 -2.58 31.68 -41.97
C ILE A 292 -3.79 32.22 -42.74
N THR A 293 -4.37 33.33 -42.27
CA THR A 293 -5.52 33.94 -42.96
C THR A 293 -5.15 34.48 -44.34
N GLN A 294 -3.97 35.09 -44.51
CA GLN A 294 -3.48 35.54 -45.81
C GLN A 294 -3.21 34.37 -46.76
N GLN A 295 -2.62 33.29 -46.26
CA GLN A 295 -2.35 32.11 -47.08
C GLN A 295 -3.65 31.42 -47.53
N ALA A 296 -4.62 31.27 -46.62
CA ALA A 296 -5.93 30.70 -46.95
C ALA A 296 -6.71 31.57 -47.96
N VAL A 297 -6.65 32.90 -47.80
CA VAL A 297 -7.27 33.84 -48.75
C VAL A 297 -6.56 33.81 -50.11
N SER A 298 -5.23 33.69 -50.13
CA SER A 298 -4.45 33.58 -51.37
C SER A 298 -4.74 32.27 -52.11
N GLU A 299 -4.87 31.14 -51.42
CA GLU A 299 -5.19 29.84 -52.03
C GLU A 299 -6.63 29.77 -52.57
N GLN A 300 -7.56 30.52 -51.98
CA GLN A 300 -8.94 30.57 -52.45
C GLN A 300 -9.24 31.76 -53.38
N TYR A 301 -8.24 32.57 -53.70
CA TYR A 301 -8.43 33.80 -54.47
C TYR A 301 -9.10 33.54 -55.83
N ASP A 302 -8.72 32.47 -56.53
CA ASP A 302 -9.31 32.09 -57.82
C ASP A 302 -10.81 31.76 -57.72
N LYS A 303 -11.23 31.12 -56.62
CA LYS A 303 -12.65 30.77 -56.37
C LYS A 303 -13.47 31.96 -55.88
N ILE A 304 -12.82 32.90 -55.19
CA ILE A 304 -13.43 34.15 -54.76
C ILE A 304 -13.64 35.03 -56.00
N ASP A 305 -12.65 35.13 -56.88
CA ASP A 305 -12.71 35.95 -58.10
C ASP A 305 -13.81 35.49 -59.06
N GLU A 306 -14.03 34.18 -59.21
CA GLU A 306 -15.17 33.63 -59.97
C GLU A 306 -16.53 34.05 -59.38
N LYS A 307 -16.68 34.06 -58.06
CA LYS A 307 -17.94 34.45 -57.40
C LYS A 307 -18.14 35.97 -57.38
N THR A 308 -17.09 36.77 -57.22
CA THR A 308 -17.19 38.24 -57.30
C THR A 308 -17.45 38.72 -58.72
N LYS A 309 -16.90 38.07 -59.75
CA LYS A 309 -17.26 38.34 -61.16
C LYS A 309 -18.74 38.05 -61.45
N LEU A 310 -19.29 37.00 -60.86
CA LEU A 310 -20.71 36.63 -61.02
C LEU A 310 -21.66 37.61 -60.30
N LEU A 311 -21.26 38.13 -59.15
CA LEU A 311 -21.98 39.18 -58.42
C LEU A 311 -21.87 40.55 -59.12
N ALA A 312 -20.69 40.93 -59.61
CA ALA A 312 -20.48 42.17 -60.34
C ALA A 312 -21.24 42.18 -61.68
N SER A 313 -21.25 41.07 -62.41
CA SER A 313 -22.05 40.92 -63.64
C SER A 313 -23.56 41.03 -63.37
N LYS A 314 -24.06 40.38 -62.30
CA LYS A 314 -25.48 40.50 -61.91
C LYS A 314 -25.87 41.91 -61.47
N VAL A 315 -25.00 42.61 -60.72
CA VAL A 315 -25.25 44.00 -60.30
C VAL A 315 -25.17 44.96 -61.48
N MET A 316 -24.26 44.74 -62.44
CA MET A 316 -24.16 45.54 -63.66
C MET A 316 -25.36 45.34 -64.58
N ILE A 317 -25.89 44.11 -64.69
CA ILE A 317 -27.14 43.82 -65.43
C ILE A 317 -28.34 44.49 -64.73
N LEU A 318 -28.39 44.49 -63.39
CA LEU A 318 -29.45 45.16 -62.63
C LEU A 318 -29.39 46.70 -62.80
N LEU A 319 -28.20 47.29 -62.82
CA LEU A 319 -27.99 48.72 -63.08
C LEU A 319 -28.34 49.12 -64.52
N LEU A 320 -28.00 48.29 -65.51
CA LEU A 320 -28.40 48.49 -66.91
C LEU A 320 -29.91 48.38 -67.11
N MET A 321 -30.58 47.50 -66.35
CA MET A 321 -32.04 47.34 -66.41
C MET A 321 -32.78 48.52 -65.75
N VAL A 322 -32.20 49.14 -64.72
CA VAL A 322 -32.74 50.33 -64.05
C VAL A 322 -32.48 51.62 -64.85
N MET A 323 -31.37 51.73 -65.57
CA MET A 323 -31.06 52.90 -66.41
C MET A 323 -31.85 52.97 -67.73
N ASN A 324 -32.42 51.86 -68.21
CA ASN A 324 -33.20 51.82 -69.46
C ASN A 324 -34.71 52.05 -69.24
N LEU A 325 -35.08 52.58 -68.07
CA LEU A 325 -36.46 52.82 -67.60
C LEU A 325 -36.75 54.32 -67.33
N HIS A 326 -35.96 55.22 -67.94
CA HIS A 326 -36.20 56.66 -68.03
C HIS A 326 -36.11 57.11 -69.49
#